data_AF-A0A2K2RBH8-F1
#
_entry.id   AF-A0A2K2RBH8-F1
#
_cell.length_a   1.000
_cell.length_b   1.000
_cell.length_c   1.000
_cell.angle_alpha   90.00
_cell.angle_beta   90.00
_cell.angle_gamma   90.00
#
_symmetry.space_group_name_H-M   'P 1'
#
loop_
_entity.id
_entity.type
_entity.pdbx_description
1 polymer ?
#
loop_
_entity_poly.entity_id
_entity_poly.type
_entity_poly.pdbx_seq_one_letter_code
_entity_poly.pdbx_strand_id
1 'polypeptide(L)'
;MITTDPATTPTAVIDHVRRLCETVLRSNDIDSLAAFAADYDQTGARTFACLLYTLGRRESALYWWRFAAGAGDPLAAHHAAVGHSSPDARIWRTMARMLGFTRDRHLPQPVRSATQLAEGFASTVPWGSALSAFMTTDRLPRELIHH
;
A
#
# COMPACT_ATOMS: atom_id res chain seq x y z
N MET A 1 7.68 -36.53 5.20
CA MET A 1 8.43 -36.14 3.99
C MET A 1 7.65 -34.98 3.37
N ILE A 2 8.14 -33.75 3.47
CA ILE A 2 7.47 -32.59 2.88
C ILE A 2 7.89 -32.57 1.40
N THR A 3 7.03 -33.06 0.53
CA THR A 3 7.21 -32.89 -0.91
C THR A 3 6.90 -31.44 -1.22
N THR A 4 7.93 -30.63 -1.48
CA THR A 4 7.76 -29.31 -2.09
C THR A 4 7.04 -29.49 -3.41
N ASP A 5 5.90 -28.82 -3.57
CA ASP A 5 5.16 -28.75 -4.83
C ASP A 5 6.10 -28.14 -5.90
N PRO A 6 6.38 -28.81 -7.02
CA PRO A 6 7.23 -28.27 -8.07
C PRO A 6 6.74 -26.94 -8.66
N ALA A 7 5.47 -26.54 -8.42
CA ALA A 7 4.95 -25.21 -8.70
C ALA A 7 5.48 -24.10 -7.75
N THR A 8 6.23 -24.44 -6.70
CA THR A 8 6.67 -23.50 -5.64
C THR A 8 8.13 -23.05 -5.76
N THR A 9 8.85 -23.39 -6.84
CA THR A 9 10.17 -22.77 -7.05
C THR A 9 10.00 -21.25 -7.25
N PRO A 10 10.85 -20.39 -6.66
CA PRO A 10 10.70 -18.94 -6.78
C PRO A 10 10.59 -18.46 -8.24
N THR A 11 11.36 -19.06 -9.15
CA THR A 11 11.31 -18.75 -10.58
C THR A 11 9.97 -19.15 -11.21
N ALA A 12 9.46 -20.35 -10.94
CA ALA A 12 8.17 -20.79 -11.50
C ALA A 12 7.01 -19.92 -11.01
N VAL A 13 7.04 -19.50 -9.74
CA VAL A 13 6.05 -18.58 -9.16
C VAL A 13 6.13 -17.21 -9.84
N ILE A 14 7.33 -16.63 -10.00
CA ILE A 14 7.51 -15.33 -10.68
C ILE A 14 7.02 -15.40 -12.13
N ASP A 15 7.38 -16.47 -12.86
CA ASP A 15 6.94 -16.65 -14.24
C ASP A 15 5.44 -16.85 -14.36
N HIS A 16 4.81 -17.54 -13.40
CA HIS A 16 3.37 -17.68 -13.34
C HIS A 16 2.68 -16.34 -13.09
N VAL A 17 3.12 -15.57 -12.08
CA VAL A 17 2.59 -14.24 -11.79
C VAL A 17 2.75 -13.33 -13.00
N ARG A 18 3.91 -13.35 -13.68
CA ARG A 18 4.15 -12.58 -14.90
C ARG A 18 3.13 -12.93 -15.99
N ARG A 19 2.88 -14.22 -16.24
CA ARG A 19 1.86 -14.64 -17.21
C ARG A 19 0.46 -14.13 -16.85
N LEU A 20 0.07 -14.21 -15.57
CA LEU A 20 -1.22 -13.68 -15.11
C LEU A 20 -1.31 -12.15 -15.31
N CYS A 21 -0.26 -11.41 -14.97
CA CYS A 21 -0.20 -9.97 -15.21
C CYS A 21 -0.32 -9.65 -16.70
N GLU A 22 0.38 -10.39 -17.57
CA GLU A 22 0.27 -10.22 -19.01
C GLU A 22 -1.14 -10.51 -19.53
N THR A 23 -1.85 -11.49 -18.95
CA THR A 23 -3.26 -11.75 -19.30
C THR A 23 -4.15 -10.57 -18.94
N VAL A 24 -4.00 -9.98 -17.75
CA VAL A 24 -4.76 -8.78 -17.34
C VAL A 24 -4.44 -7.60 -18.26
N LEU A 25 -3.16 -7.37 -18.57
CA LEU A 25 -2.76 -6.26 -19.45
C LEU A 25 -3.22 -6.41 -20.91
N ARG A 26 -3.60 -7.64 -21.32
CA ARG A 26 -4.16 -7.94 -22.65
C ARG A 26 -5.69 -8.04 -22.63
N SER A 27 -6.34 -7.92 -21.47
CA SER A 27 -7.81 -7.92 -21.36
C SER A 27 -8.36 -6.50 -21.54
N ASN A 28 -9.69 -6.37 -21.61
CA ASN A 28 -10.36 -5.07 -21.59
C ASN A 28 -10.19 -4.33 -20.25
N ASP A 29 -9.66 -4.99 -19.20
CA ASP A 29 -9.38 -4.33 -17.92
C ASP A 29 -8.29 -3.26 -18.07
N ILE A 30 -7.49 -3.29 -19.15
CA ILE A 30 -6.52 -2.25 -19.45
C ILE A 30 -7.16 -0.85 -19.57
N ASP A 31 -8.43 -0.77 -19.99
CA ASP A 31 -9.16 0.49 -20.09
C ASP A 31 -9.42 1.11 -18.70
N SER A 32 -9.50 0.26 -17.66
CA SER A 32 -9.64 0.73 -16.27
C SER A 32 -8.39 1.46 -15.77
N LEU A 33 -7.22 1.22 -16.37
CA LEU A 33 -5.97 1.88 -15.96
C LEU A 33 -5.99 3.38 -16.26
N ALA A 34 -6.56 3.77 -17.41
CA ALA A 34 -6.71 5.18 -17.78
C ALA A 34 -7.71 5.89 -16.85
N ALA A 35 -8.85 5.26 -16.56
CA ALA A 35 -9.84 5.77 -15.62
C ALA A 35 -9.24 5.93 -14.21
N PHE A 36 -8.53 4.90 -13.74
CA PHE A 36 -7.84 4.93 -12.47
C PHE A 36 -6.83 6.10 -12.40
N ALA A 37 -6.03 6.32 -13.45
CA ALA A 37 -5.05 7.40 -13.47
C ALA A 37 -5.70 8.80 -13.47
N ALA A 38 -6.88 8.96 -14.07
CA ALA A 38 -7.60 10.23 -14.12
C ALA A 38 -8.22 10.62 -12.76
N ASP A 39 -8.75 9.63 -12.04
CA ASP A 39 -9.56 9.86 -10.84
C ASP A 39 -8.82 9.55 -9.53
N TYR A 40 -7.51 9.25 -9.59
CA TYR A 40 -6.76 8.86 -8.41
C TYR A 40 -6.54 10.03 -7.43
N ASP A 41 -6.95 9.84 -6.17
CA ASP A 41 -6.75 10.81 -5.08
C ASP A 41 -5.45 10.54 -4.30
N GLN A 42 -4.38 11.23 -4.71
CA GLN A 42 -3.08 11.17 -4.02
C GLN A 42 -3.13 11.67 -2.58
N THR A 43 -4.03 12.63 -2.27
CA THR A 43 -4.19 13.16 -0.91
C THR A 43 -4.86 12.15 0.00
N GLY A 44 -5.91 11.48 -0.49
CA GLY A 44 -6.62 10.40 0.20
C GLY A 44 -5.69 9.24 0.54
N ALA A 45 -4.91 8.76 -0.42
CA ALA A 45 -3.92 7.71 -0.19
C ALA A 45 -2.82 8.09 0.81
N ARG A 46 -2.27 9.30 0.73
CA ARG A 46 -1.33 9.82 1.73
C ARG A 46 -1.97 9.84 3.12
N THR A 47 -3.23 10.24 3.21
CA THR A 47 -3.97 10.31 4.48
C THR A 47 -4.22 8.91 5.04
N PHE A 48 -4.58 7.94 4.19
CA PHE A 48 -4.72 6.55 4.57
C PHE A 48 -3.39 5.93 5.03
N ALA A 49 -2.27 6.28 4.38
CA ALA A 49 -0.94 5.89 4.84
C ALA A 49 -0.64 6.42 6.25
N CYS A 50 -0.96 7.69 6.53
CA CYS A 50 -0.81 8.27 7.86
C CYS A 50 -1.65 7.52 8.90
N LEU A 51 -2.89 7.15 8.56
CA LEU A 51 -3.72 6.31 9.41
C LEU A 51 -3.04 4.97 9.71
N LEU A 52 -2.64 4.22 8.68
CA LEU A 52 -1.96 2.94 8.83
C LEU A 52 -0.70 3.05 9.71
N TYR A 53 0.06 4.13 9.56
CA TYR A 53 1.24 4.38 10.38
C TYR A 53 0.88 4.56 11.87
N THR A 54 -0.18 5.33 12.17
CA THR A 54 -0.68 5.49 13.55
C THR A 54 -1.21 4.18 14.15
N LEU A 55 -1.69 3.25 13.32
CA LEU A 55 -2.11 1.90 13.72
C LEU A 55 -0.94 0.90 13.79
N GLY A 56 0.30 1.35 13.61
CA GLY A 56 1.50 0.51 13.66
C GLY A 56 1.73 -0.35 12.40
N ARG A 57 0.94 -0.16 11.33
CA ARG A 57 1.05 -0.88 10.05
C ARG A 57 2.08 -0.20 9.15
N ARG A 58 3.35 -0.19 9.57
CA ARG A 58 4.44 0.61 8.96
C ARG A 58 4.74 0.25 7.51
N GLU A 59 4.81 -1.03 7.17
CA GLU A 59 5.06 -1.47 5.79
C GLU A 59 3.90 -1.09 4.85
N SER A 60 2.66 -1.29 5.31
CA SER A 60 1.47 -0.87 4.56
C SER A 60 1.40 0.64 4.38
N ALA A 61 1.72 1.41 5.43
CA ALA A 61 1.83 2.87 5.34
C ALA A 61 2.88 3.30 4.31
N LEU A 62 4.05 2.64 4.32
CA LEU A 62 5.11 2.92 3.37
C LEU A 62 4.70 2.65 1.93
N TYR A 63 4.00 1.54 1.68
CA TYR A 63 3.42 1.25 0.36
C TYR A 63 2.55 2.41 -0.13
N TRP A 64 1.59 2.85 0.69
CA TRP A 64 0.66 3.91 0.31
C TRP A 64 1.32 5.29 0.14
N TRP A 65 2.34 5.61 0.94
CA TRP A 65 3.14 6.82 0.71
C TRP A 65 3.92 6.76 -0.60
N ARG A 66 4.53 5.62 -0.94
CA ARG A 66 5.23 5.45 -2.24
C ARG A 66 4.26 5.54 -3.41
N PHE A 67 3.07 4.97 -3.26
CA PHE A 67 2.00 5.05 -4.24
C PHE A 67 1.61 6.52 -4.50
N ALA A 68 1.24 7.27 -3.45
CA ALA A 68 0.86 8.67 -3.57
C ALA A 68 2.01 9.56 -4.09
N ALA A 69 3.25 9.27 -3.70
CA ALA A 69 4.43 9.95 -4.22
C ALA A 69 4.62 9.72 -5.73
N GLY A 70 4.41 8.49 -6.20
CA GLY A 70 4.44 8.13 -7.63
C GLY A 70 3.40 8.89 -8.45
N ALA A 71 2.26 9.22 -7.84
CA ALA A 71 1.21 10.05 -8.41
C ALA A 71 1.42 11.57 -8.21
N GLY A 72 2.59 12.00 -7.70
CA GLY A 72 2.98 13.40 -7.62
C GLY A 72 2.70 14.10 -6.29
N ASP A 73 2.33 13.40 -5.22
CA ASP A 73 2.18 14.01 -3.88
C ASP A 73 3.56 14.31 -3.24
N PRO A 74 3.93 15.59 -3.05
CA PRO A 74 5.26 15.95 -2.53
C PRO A 74 5.44 15.57 -1.05
N LEU A 75 4.36 15.63 -0.25
CA LEU A 75 4.40 15.28 1.17
C LEU A 75 4.47 13.76 1.36
N ALA A 76 3.79 12.98 0.52
CA ALA A 76 3.92 11.53 0.54
C ALA A 76 5.34 11.07 0.20
N ALA A 77 5.99 11.71 -0.79
CA ALA A 77 7.40 11.45 -1.10
C ALA A 77 8.31 11.78 0.10
N HIS A 78 8.02 12.87 0.83
CA HIS A 78 8.72 13.19 2.06
C HIS A 78 8.49 12.14 3.15
N HIS A 79 7.25 11.67 3.38
CA HIS A 79 6.96 10.62 4.35
C HIS A 79 7.69 9.30 4.03
N ALA A 80 7.68 8.87 2.76
CA ALA A 80 8.41 7.67 2.31
C ALA A 80 9.94 7.80 2.53
N ALA A 81 10.48 9.01 2.43
CA ALA A 81 11.90 9.31 2.64
C ALA A 81 12.35 9.30 4.11
N VAL A 82 11.47 9.66 5.05
CA VAL A 82 11.80 9.77 6.49
C VAL A 82 11.44 8.51 7.28
N GLY A 83 10.52 7.70 6.77
CA GLY A 83 9.98 6.55 7.51
C GLY A 83 10.95 5.39 7.74
N HIS A 84 12.00 5.24 6.91
CA HIS A 84 12.86 4.05 6.94
C HIS A 84 14.32 4.32 6.57
N SER A 85 15.24 3.62 7.24
CA SER A 85 16.65 3.46 6.84
C SER A 85 16.78 2.48 5.66
N SER A 86 15.99 2.68 4.60
CA SER A 86 15.98 1.81 3.43
C SER A 86 16.83 2.39 2.30
N PRO A 87 17.51 1.56 1.47
CA PRO A 87 18.28 2.03 0.32
C PRO A 87 17.51 2.94 -0.64
N ASP A 88 16.20 2.74 -0.76
CA ASP A 88 15.32 3.53 -1.63
C ASP A 88 14.92 4.89 -1.04
N ALA A 89 15.17 5.14 0.25
CA ALA A 89 14.87 6.43 0.87
C ALA A 89 15.59 7.60 0.15
N ARG A 90 16.73 7.34 -0.48
CA ARG A 90 17.41 8.34 -1.32
C ARG A 90 16.57 8.76 -2.52
N ILE A 91 15.91 7.82 -3.21
CA ILE A 91 15.05 8.10 -4.36
C ILE A 91 13.89 8.99 -3.93
N TRP A 92 13.23 8.65 -2.81
CA TRP A 92 12.10 9.42 -2.30
C TRP A 92 12.49 10.82 -1.83
N ARG A 93 13.69 11.00 -1.25
CA ARG A 93 14.22 12.34 -0.95
C ARG A 93 14.41 13.18 -2.21
N THR A 94 14.98 12.57 -3.26
CA THR A 94 15.16 13.25 -4.54
C THR A 94 13.81 13.58 -5.17
N MET A 95 12.86 12.65 -5.14
CA MET A 95 11.52 12.85 -5.69
C MET A 95 10.77 13.97 -4.95
N ALA A 96 10.81 13.98 -3.61
CA ALA A 96 10.23 15.07 -2.83
C ALA A 96 10.81 16.44 -3.23
N ARG A 97 12.12 16.52 -3.50
CA ARG A 97 12.75 17.75 -4.00
C ARG A 97 12.31 18.12 -5.41
N MET A 98 12.24 17.15 -6.34
CA MET A 98 11.78 17.39 -7.70
C MET A 98 10.32 17.88 -7.74
N LEU A 99 9.49 17.35 -6.84
CA LEU A 99 8.11 17.77 -6.64
C LEU A 99 7.98 19.09 -5.86
N GLY A 100 9.10 19.72 -5.48
CA GLY A 100 9.11 21.02 -4.81
C GLY A 100 8.61 20.97 -3.36
N PHE A 101 8.73 19.83 -2.68
CA PHE A 101 8.30 19.70 -1.29
C PHE A 101 8.99 20.74 -0.39
N THR A 102 8.17 21.54 0.25
CA THR A 102 8.54 22.41 1.37
C THR A 102 7.50 22.29 2.47
N ARG A 103 7.94 22.37 3.73
CA ARG A 103 7.07 22.16 4.90
C ARG A 103 5.95 23.19 4.98
N ASP A 104 6.28 24.45 4.73
CA ASP A 104 5.38 25.60 4.72
C ASP A 104 4.24 25.47 3.70
N ARG A 105 4.52 24.88 2.52
CA ARG A 105 3.53 24.75 1.45
C ARG A 105 2.72 23.46 1.52
N HIS A 106 3.30 22.37 2.03
CA HIS A 106 2.74 21.04 1.85
C HIS A 106 2.29 20.37 3.14
N LEU A 107 2.70 20.83 4.32
CA LEU A 107 2.14 20.29 5.56
C LEU A 107 0.73 20.84 5.77
N PRO A 108 -0.28 19.97 5.95
CA PRO A 108 -1.63 20.43 6.27
C PRO A 108 -1.66 21.05 7.66
N GLN A 109 -2.42 22.14 7.81
CA GLN A 109 -2.65 22.75 9.12
C GLN A 109 -3.57 21.85 9.96
N PRO A 110 -3.19 21.51 11.20
CA PRO A 110 -4.08 20.77 12.09
C PRO A 110 -5.25 21.67 12.51
N VAL A 111 -6.46 21.37 12.02
CA VAL A 111 -7.69 22.09 12.38
C VAL A 111 -8.47 21.36 13.48
N ARG A 112 -8.26 20.04 13.63
CA ARG A 112 -8.94 19.20 14.63
C ARG A 112 -8.03 18.94 15.83
N SER A 113 -8.60 18.85 17.02
CA SER A 113 -7.88 18.64 18.28
C SER A 113 -7.40 17.21 18.52
N ALA A 114 -7.96 16.23 17.79
CA ALA A 114 -7.59 14.82 17.90
C ALA A 114 -7.67 14.11 16.54
N THR A 115 -6.96 12.98 16.42
CA THR A 115 -7.09 12.06 15.28
C THR A 115 -8.50 11.50 15.24
N GLN A 116 -9.27 11.91 14.22
CA GLN A 116 -10.58 11.32 13.94
C GLN A 116 -10.48 10.44 12.70
N LEU A 117 -10.94 9.20 12.83
CA LEU A 117 -11.24 8.38 11.67
C LEU A 117 -12.53 8.91 11.06
N ALA A 118 -12.56 9.11 9.75
CA ALA A 118 -13.80 9.44 9.08
C ALA A 118 -14.82 8.30 9.29
N GLU A 119 -16.06 8.66 9.60
CA GLU A 119 -17.15 7.71 9.79
C GLU A 119 -17.33 6.87 8.52
N GLY A 120 -17.57 5.55 8.67
CA GLY A 120 -17.79 4.64 7.55
C GLY A 120 -16.53 4.05 6.88
N PHE A 121 -15.32 4.42 7.29
CA PHE A 121 -14.08 3.82 6.74
C PHE A 121 -13.81 2.38 7.20
N ALA A 122 -14.45 1.94 8.29
CA ALA A 122 -14.38 0.56 8.75
C ALA A 122 -15.68 -0.15 8.37
N SER A 123 -15.63 -1.01 7.35
CA SER A 123 -16.67 -2.01 7.13
C SER A 123 -16.51 -3.10 8.19
N THR A 124 -17.58 -3.41 8.93
CA THR A 124 -17.60 -4.57 9.82
C THR A 124 -17.71 -5.83 8.97
N VAL A 125 -16.57 -6.42 8.63
CA VAL A 125 -16.54 -7.72 7.93
C VAL A 125 -16.88 -8.83 8.94
N PRO A 126 -17.73 -9.83 8.62
CA PRO A 126 -18.13 -10.89 9.56
C PRO A 126 -17.01 -11.86 9.96
N TRP A 127 -15.78 -11.61 9.53
CA TRP A 127 -14.62 -12.49 9.71
C TRP A 127 -13.70 -12.06 10.87
N GLY A 128 -14.19 -11.13 11.71
CA GLY A 128 -13.54 -10.52 12.87
C GLY A 128 -12.18 -11.09 13.30
N SER A 129 -12.19 -12.02 14.26
CA SER A 129 -10.96 -12.52 14.92
C SER A 129 -10.05 -13.35 14.02
N ALA A 130 -10.59 -14.11 13.08
CA ALA A 130 -9.81 -15.00 12.21
C ALA A 130 -8.95 -14.21 11.22
N LEU A 131 -9.51 -13.16 10.61
CA LEU A 131 -8.75 -12.28 9.72
C LEU A 131 -7.70 -11.48 10.49
N SER A 132 -8.04 -11.00 11.70
CA SER A 132 -7.07 -10.30 12.55
C SER A 132 -5.91 -11.20 12.95
N ALA A 133 -6.17 -12.47 13.28
CA ALA A 133 -5.13 -13.44 13.62
C ALA A 133 -4.24 -13.76 12.40
N PHE A 134 -4.82 -13.92 11.21
CA PHE A 134 -4.05 -14.12 9.97
C PHE A 134 -3.18 -12.89 9.63
N MET A 135 -3.70 -11.67 9.76
CA MET A 135 -2.92 -10.45 9.50
C MET A 135 -1.75 -10.25 10.46
N THR A 136 -1.75 -10.91 11.61
CA THR A 136 -0.67 -10.83 12.62
C THR A 136 0.24 -12.05 12.67
N THR A 137 -0.05 -13.10 11.90
CA THR A 137 0.70 -14.36 11.96
C THR A 137 0.83 -14.98 10.57
N ASP A 138 2.05 -15.39 10.17
CA ASP A 138 2.33 -16.06 8.88
C ASP A 138 1.78 -17.50 8.77
N ARG A 139 0.70 -17.82 9.50
CA ARG A 139 0.06 -19.13 9.48
C ARG A 139 -1.40 -18.96 9.12
N LEU A 140 -1.82 -19.68 8.08
CA LEU A 140 -3.23 -19.81 7.72
C LEU A 140 -4.00 -20.40 8.93
N PRO A 141 -5.10 -19.76 9.39
CA PRO A 141 -6.02 -20.36 10.34
C PRO A 141 -6.46 -21.75 9.86
N ARG A 142 -6.58 -22.70 10.78
CA ARG A 142 -6.93 -24.10 10.45
C ARG A 142 -8.27 -24.19 9.71
N GLU A 143 -9.18 -23.27 9.99
CA GLU A 143 -10.48 -23.18 9.33
C GLU A 143 -10.40 -22.94 7.80
N LEU A 144 -9.28 -22.38 7.31
CA LEU A 144 -9.09 -22.03 5.90
C LEU A 144 -8.28 -23.07 5.10
N ILE A 145 -7.88 -24.20 5.72
CA ILE A 145 -7.04 -25.22 5.08
C ILE A 145 -7.86 -26.21 4.23
N HIS A 146 -9.20 -26.19 4.33
CA HIS A 146 -10.07 -27.22 3.76
C HIS A 146 -11.16 -26.71 2.80
N HIS A 147 -11.01 -25.51 2.26
CA HIS A 147 -11.91 -24.96 1.24
C HIS A 147 -11.17 -24.72 -0.07
#